data_AF-A0A836L9T8-F1
#
_entry.id   AF-A0A836L9T8-F1
#
_cell.length_a   1.000
_cell.length_b   1.000
_cell.length_c   1.000
_cell.angle_alpha   90.00
_cell.angle_beta   90.00
_cell.angle_gamma   90.00
#
_symmetry.space_group_name_H-M   'P 1'
#
loop_
_entity.id
_entity.type
_entity.pdbx_description
1 polymer ?
#
loop_
_entity_poly.entity_id
_entity_poly.type
_entity_poly.pdbx_seq_one_letter_code
_entity_poly.pdbx_strand_id
1 'polypeptide(L)'
;MPMNKPAFTTSDARTERLQENYNEGLLRESMPTADREKRDLHCLYVSPEKLMFLFQNAMEDYSSTVKNQKAKDYNEEYIRTATLPSRERGHKSRFSVL
;
A
#
# COMPACT_ATOMS: atom_id res chain seq x y z
N MET A 1 29.12 -16.03 21.87
CA MET A 1 28.22 -14.90 22.20
C MET A 1 27.09 -15.44 23.06
N PRO A 2 26.97 -15.08 24.34
CA PRO A 2 25.81 -15.50 25.14
C PRO A 2 24.56 -14.78 24.64
N MET A 3 23.47 -15.53 24.38
CA MET A 3 22.17 -14.94 24.03
C MET A 3 21.62 -14.19 25.25
N ASN A 4 21.18 -12.94 25.05
CA ASN A 4 20.48 -12.19 26.10
C ASN A 4 19.24 -12.97 26.56
N LYS A 5 19.09 -13.14 27.87
CA LYS A 5 17.89 -13.73 28.46
C LYS A 5 16.69 -12.81 28.21
N PRO A 6 15.48 -13.36 27.97
CA PRO A 6 14.27 -12.55 27.85
C PRO A 6 14.05 -11.73 29.13
N ALA A 7 13.71 -10.45 28.98
CA ALA A 7 13.42 -9.55 30.08
C ALA A 7 12.15 -8.73 29.78
N PHE A 8 11.28 -8.60 30.78
CA PHE A 8 10.11 -7.73 30.69
C PHE A 8 10.53 -6.26 30.79
N THR A 9 9.79 -5.38 30.10
CA THR A 9 9.99 -3.94 30.23
C THR A 9 9.30 -3.42 31.48
N THR A 10 9.95 -2.52 32.20
CA THR A 10 9.38 -1.75 33.32
C THR A 10 9.26 -0.26 33.01
N SER A 11 9.69 0.17 31.81
CA SER A 11 9.60 1.55 31.36
C SER A 11 8.20 1.84 30.81
N ASP A 12 7.50 2.78 31.43
CA ASP A 12 6.15 3.20 31.02
C ASP A 12 6.13 3.69 29.57
N ALA A 13 7.05 4.58 29.19
CA ALA A 13 7.18 5.07 27.81
C ALA A 13 7.50 3.96 26.78
N ARG A 14 8.11 2.85 27.20
CA ARG A 14 8.30 1.70 26.31
C ARG A 14 7.02 0.86 26.22
N THR A 15 6.30 0.68 27.32
CA THR A 15 5.02 -0.02 27.35
C THR A 15 3.98 0.69 26.48
N GLU A 16 3.87 2.02 26.58
CA GLU A 16 2.96 2.83 25.75
C GLU A 16 3.22 2.63 24.25
N ARG A 17 4.48 2.78 23.82
CA ARG A 17 4.85 2.54 22.41
C ARG A 17 4.57 1.11 21.94
N LEU A 18 4.80 0.11 22.80
CA LEU A 18 4.47 -1.28 22.47
C LEU A 18 2.96 -1.48 22.33
N GLN A 19 2.17 -0.81 23.17
CA GLN A 19 0.71 -0.83 23.08
C GLN A 19 0.20 -0.13 21.82
N GLU A 20 0.79 1.02 21.44
CA GLU A 20 0.49 1.71 20.19
C GLU A 20 0.77 0.80 18.98
N ASN A 21 1.95 0.17 18.95
CA ASN A 21 2.33 -0.76 17.89
C ASN A 21 1.36 -1.96 17.80
N TYR A 22 0.97 -2.50 18.96
CA TYR A 22 0.00 -3.59 19.02
C TYR A 22 -1.35 -3.15 18.47
N ASN A 23 -1.85 -2.00 18.90
CA ASN A 23 -3.14 -1.46 18.46
C ASN A 23 -3.13 -1.17 16.95
N GLU A 24 -2.05 -0.60 16.41
CA GLU A 24 -1.90 -0.37 14.97
C GLU A 24 -1.83 -1.69 14.18
N GLY A 25 -1.17 -2.70 14.73
CA GLY A 25 -1.17 -4.06 14.16
C GLY A 25 -2.56 -4.68 14.14
N LEU A 26 -3.28 -4.60 15.26
CA LEU A 26 -4.64 -5.12 15.40
C LEU A 26 -5.60 -4.43 14.43
N LEU A 27 -5.49 -3.12 14.24
CA LEU A 27 -6.29 -2.39 13.25
C LEU A 27 -6.03 -2.88 11.83
N ARG A 28 -4.78 -3.15 11.47
CA ARG A 28 -4.41 -3.72 10.16
C ARG A 28 -4.99 -5.12 9.95
N GLU A 29 -4.97 -5.94 11.00
CA GLU A 29 -5.52 -7.31 10.95
C GLU A 29 -7.05 -7.36 11.03
N SER A 30 -7.68 -6.35 11.64
CA SER A 30 -9.14 -6.26 11.77
C SER A 30 -9.87 -5.92 10.46
N MET A 31 -9.13 -5.59 9.41
CA MET A 31 -9.71 -5.31 8.09
C MET A 31 -10.36 -6.59 7.54
N PRO A 32 -11.62 -6.54 7.08
CA PRO A 32 -12.26 -7.67 6.45
C PRO A 32 -11.40 -8.22 5.31
N THR A 33 -11.29 -9.54 5.22
CA THR A 33 -10.45 -10.22 4.22
C THR A 33 -10.74 -9.74 2.78
N ALA A 34 -12.02 -9.54 2.44
CA ALA A 34 -12.44 -9.05 1.12
C ALA A 34 -11.90 -7.65 0.81
N ASP A 35 -11.87 -6.74 1.78
CA ASP A 35 -11.37 -5.38 1.60
C ASP A 35 -9.84 -5.37 1.47
N ARG A 36 -9.15 -6.24 2.22
CA ARG A 36 -7.71 -6.43 2.10
C ARG A 36 -7.33 -6.96 0.72
N GLU A 37 -7.99 -8.02 0.26
CA GLU A 37 -7.74 -8.59 -1.07
C GLU A 37 -8.05 -7.60 -2.19
N LYS A 38 -9.13 -6.82 -2.06
CA LYS A 38 -9.45 -5.74 -2.99
C LYS A 38 -8.31 -4.71 -3.06
N ARG A 39 -7.77 -4.29 -1.91
CA ARG A 39 -6.63 -3.35 -1.86
C ARG A 39 -5.37 -3.93 -2.48
N ASP A 40 -5.04 -5.19 -2.17
CA ASP A 40 -3.89 -5.87 -2.76
C ASP A 40 -3.99 -5.94 -4.29
N LEU A 41 -5.17 -6.27 -4.82
CA LEU A 41 -5.42 -6.26 -6.26
C LEU A 41 -5.24 -4.86 -6.89
N HIS A 42 -5.70 -3.80 -6.22
CA HIS A 42 -5.48 -2.43 -6.69
C HIS A 42 -4.00 -1.99 -6.63
N CYS A 43 -3.21 -2.55 -5.71
CA CYS A 43 -1.77 -2.33 -5.67
C CYS A 43 -1.04 -3.01 -6.83
N LEU A 44 -1.50 -4.20 -7.24
CA LEU A 44 -0.91 -4.96 -8.36
C LEU A 44 -1.35 -4.46 -9.74
N TYR A 45 -2.47 -3.73 -9.81
CA TYR A 45 -2.98 -3.19 -11.07
C TYR A 45 -2.53 -1.75 -11.30
N VAL A 46 -1.87 -1.51 -12.44
CA VAL A 46 -1.55 -0.16 -12.93
C VAL A 46 -2.35 0.09 -14.20
N SER A 47 -3.34 0.99 -14.11
CA SER A 47 -4.09 1.45 -15.27
C SER A 47 -3.25 2.40 -16.13
N PRO A 48 -3.58 2.58 -17.43
CA PRO A 48 -2.93 3.58 -18.27
C PRO A 48 -2.97 4.99 -17.67
N GLU A 49 -4.09 5.35 -17.02
CA GLU A 49 -4.27 6.64 -16.35
C GLU A 49 -3.33 6.79 -15.14
N LYS A 50 -3.22 5.73 -14.32
CA LYS A 50 -2.27 5.71 -13.19
C LYS A 50 -0.83 5.83 -13.66
N LEU A 51 -0.49 5.16 -14.76
CA LEU A 51 0.85 5.24 -15.35
C LEU A 51 1.14 6.67 -15.84
N MET A 52 0.20 7.29 -16.54
CA MET A 52 0.33 8.68 -17.00
C MET A 52 0.49 9.65 -15.82
N PHE A 53 -0.32 9.50 -14.79
CA PHE A 53 -0.20 10.26 -13.55
C PHE A 53 1.19 10.10 -12.91
N LEU A 54 1.71 8.88 -12.80
CA LEU A 54 3.04 8.64 -12.23
C LEU A 54 4.15 9.30 -13.04
N PHE A 55 4.06 9.27 -14.38
CA PHE A 55 5.01 9.96 -15.24
C PHE A 55 4.98 11.48 -15.04
N GLN A 56 3.79 12.08 -15.07
CA GLN A 56 3.62 13.52 -14.82
C GLN A 56 4.15 13.89 -13.44
N ASN A 57 3.75 13.14 -12.41
CA ASN A 57 4.17 13.37 -11.03
C ASN A 57 5.69 13.25 -10.83
N ALA A 58 6.37 12.39 -11.62
CA ALA A 58 7.81 12.24 -11.58
C ALA A 58 8.56 13.41 -12.26
N MET A 59 8.01 13.95 -13.34
CA MET A 59 8.63 15.02 -14.15
C MET A 59 8.56 16.40 -13.52
N GLU A 60 7.65 16.60 -12.57
CA GLU A 60 7.49 17.89 -11.91
C GLU A 60 8.60 18.21 -10.89
N ASP A 61 8.84 19.50 -10.65
CA ASP A 61 9.99 19.99 -9.88
C ASP A 61 9.81 20.00 -8.35
N TYR A 62 8.71 19.45 -7.82
CA TYR A 62 8.47 19.42 -6.38
C TYR A 62 9.23 18.28 -5.66
N SER A 63 9.38 18.44 -4.33
CA SER A 63 10.15 17.51 -3.49
C SER A 63 9.58 16.09 -3.48
N SER A 64 10.44 15.12 -3.13
CA SER A 64 10.04 13.70 -2.99
C SER A 64 8.90 13.49 -1.99
N THR A 65 8.86 14.27 -0.91
CA THR A 65 7.76 14.25 0.07
C THR A 65 6.42 14.61 -0.57
N VAL A 66 6.39 15.65 -1.41
CA VAL A 66 5.17 16.06 -2.13
C VAL A 66 4.78 15.04 -3.19
N LYS A 67 5.75 14.48 -3.93
CA LYS A 67 5.51 13.39 -4.91
C LYS A 67 4.85 12.19 -4.24
N ASN A 68 5.36 11.78 -3.09
CA ASN A 68 4.84 10.65 -2.32
C ASN A 68 3.43 10.92 -1.79
N GLN A 69 3.16 12.14 -1.31
CA GLN A 69 1.83 12.49 -0.83
C GLN A 69 0.80 12.45 -1.95
N LYS A 70 1.09 13.08 -3.10
CA LYS A 70 0.20 13.03 -4.27
C LYS A 70 -0.08 11.61 -4.74
N ALA A 71 0.93 10.73 -4.73
CA ALA A 71 0.75 9.32 -5.10
C ALA A 71 -0.14 8.56 -4.10
N LYS A 72 -0.04 8.87 -2.79
CA LYS A 72 -0.95 8.32 -1.77
C LYS A 72 -2.39 8.78 -2.01
N ASP A 73 -2.58 10.09 -2.20
CA ASP A 73 -3.91 10.67 -2.39
C ASP A 73 -4.59 10.08 -3.63
N TYR A 74 -3.86 9.95 -4.75
CA TYR A 74 -4.35 9.29 -5.96
C TYR A 74 -4.76 7.83 -5.70
N ASN A 75 -3.92 7.07 -4.99
CA ASN A 75 -4.23 5.66 -4.69
C ASN A 75 -5.47 5.52 -3.81
N GLU A 76 -5.64 6.39 -2.81
CA GLU A 76 -6.82 6.39 -1.96
C GLU A 76 -8.09 6.74 -2.75
N GLU A 77 -8.04 7.76 -3.58
CA GLU A 77 -9.17 8.18 -4.42
C GLU A 77 -9.54 7.10 -5.44
N TYR A 78 -8.53 6.48 -6.07
CA TYR A 78 -8.72 5.36 -6.99
C TYR A 78 -9.35 4.15 -6.29
N ILE A 79 -8.90 3.77 -5.10
CA ILE A 79 -9.49 2.63 -4.37
C ILE A 79 -10.95 2.91 -3.95
N ARG A 80 -11.29 4.17 -3.63
CA ARG A 80 -12.66 4.56 -3.27
C ARG A 80 -13.61 4.52 -4.47
N THR A 81 -13.15 4.95 -5.64
CA THR A 81 -14.00 5.17 -6.82
C THR A 81 -13.94 4.04 -7.84
N ALA A 82 -12.86 3.27 -7.89
CA ALA A 82 -12.70 2.22 -8.87
C ALA A 82 -13.54 0.99 -8.53
N THR A 83 -14.37 0.60 -9.50
CA THR A 83 -14.93 -0.75 -9.58
C THR A 83 -13.80 -1.72 -9.94
N LEU A 84 -13.74 -2.88 -9.27
CA LEU A 84 -12.75 -3.90 -9.55
C LEU A 84 -12.69 -4.18 -11.07
N PRO A 85 -11.49 -4.22 -11.69
CA PRO A 85 -11.39 -4.56 -13.10
C PRO A 85 -11.96 -5.98 -13.28
N SER A 86 -13.07 -6.09 -14.02
CA SER A 86 -13.63 -7.38 -14.41
C SER A 86 -12.55 -8.18 -15.13
N ARG A 87 -12.40 -9.46 -14.74
CA ARG A 87 -11.46 -10.41 -15.36
C ARG A 87 -11.80 -10.71 -16.83
N GLU A 88 -12.86 -10.11 -17.37
CA GLU A 88 -13.24 -10.18 -18.78
C GLU A 88 -12.64 -9.04 -19.59
N ARG A 89 -11.34 -9.13 -19.85
CA ARG A 89 -10.80 -8.57 -21.08
C ARG A 89 -9.65 -9.46 -21.49
N GLY A 90 -9.93 -10.34 -22.45
CA GLY A 90 -8.96 -11.25 -23.03
C GLY A 90 -7.69 -10.48 -23.38
N HIS A 91 -6.62 -10.76 -22.64
CA HIS A 91 -5.28 -10.32 -22.98
C HIS A 91 -4.91 -10.99 -24.29
N LYS A 92 -5.19 -10.34 -25.42
CA LYS A 92 -4.43 -10.61 -26.64
C LYS A 92 -2.99 -10.22 -26.33
N SER A 93 -2.15 -11.24 -26.11
CA SER A 93 -0.71 -11.08 -25.97
C SER A 93 -0.21 -10.13 -27.06
N ARG A 94 0.40 -9.02 -26.66
CA ARG A 94 1.07 -8.08 -27.58
C ARG A 94 2.47 -8.54 -27.97
N PHE A 95 2.90 -9.71 -27.49
CA PHE A 95 4.13 -10.35 -27.93
C PHE A 95 3.77 -11.47 -28.90
N SER A 96 3.73 -11.15 -30.19
CA SER A 96 3.94 -12.15 -31.23
C SER A 96 5.42 -12.55 -31.14
N VAL A 97 5.68 -13.74 -30.62
CA VAL A 97 7.00 -14.36 -30.74
C VAL A 97 7.18 -14.62 -32.24
N LEU A 98 8.10 -13.88 -32.86
CA LEU A 98 8.67 -14.20 -34.16
C LEU A 98 9.57 -15.44 -34.03
#